data_AF-A0A494ZUJ9-F1
#
_entry.id   AF-A0A494ZUJ9-F1
#
_cell.length_a   1.000
_cell.length_b   1.000
_cell.length_c   1.000
_cell.angle_alpha   90.00
_cell.angle_beta   90.00
_cell.angle_gamma   90.00
#
_symmetry.space_group_name_H-M   'P 1'
#
loop_
_entity.id
_entity.type
_entity.pdbx_description
1 polymer ?
#
loop_
_entity_poly.entity_id
_entity_poly.type
_entity_poly.pdbx_seq_one_letter_code
_entity_poly.pdbx_strand_id
1 'polypeptide(L)'
;MKYDFCYDVPTRITSNIEMDVLNEEGKVVYSLQKYHRNIWQKLLALHFTTWFINISIKNMEGSELEKVEDIGVAKRKWLLKGSANTEELVLTDISKFKMTERILQFNVDGKNYIVSKKANTKQTILYENSDAIVIMEESGKFPLRKNYIYFVKESRMPESAVICILHLFEIGV
;
A
#
# COMPACT_ATOMS: atom_id res chain seq x y z
N MET A 1 -14.14 16.73 -2.09
CA MET A 1 -12.91 16.85 -1.28
C MET A 1 -11.74 17.02 -2.24
N LYS A 2 -10.78 17.90 -1.92
CA LYS A 2 -9.49 17.95 -2.63
C LYS A 2 -8.66 16.76 -2.11
N TYR A 3 -8.02 16.00 -2.98
CA TYR A 3 -7.13 14.90 -2.61
C TYR A 3 -5.71 15.44 -2.42
N ASP A 4 -4.90 14.76 -1.60
CA ASP A 4 -3.49 15.09 -1.41
C ASP A 4 -2.63 14.36 -2.45
N PHE A 5 -2.95 13.09 -2.70
CA PHE A 5 -2.29 12.28 -3.73
C PHE A 5 -3.30 11.50 -4.57
N CYS A 6 -2.94 11.19 -5.82
CA CYS A 6 -3.66 10.21 -6.60
C CYS A 6 -2.74 9.43 -7.55
N TYR A 7 -3.18 8.23 -7.93
CA TYR A 7 -2.50 7.42 -8.93
C TYR A 7 -3.48 6.51 -9.68
N ASP A 8 -3.12 6.18 -10.92
CA ASP A 8 -3.85 5.24 -11.75
C ASP A 8 -3.49 3.80 -11.37
N VAL A 9 -4.52 2.97 -11.20
CA VAL A 9 -4.37 1.55 -10.90
C VAL A 9 -4.50 0.76 -12.20
N PRO A 10 -3.48 -0.04 -12.57
CA PRO A 10 -3.54 -0.82 -13.81
C PRO A 10 -4.67 -1.85 -13.77
N THR A 11 -5.20 -2.18 -14.95
CA THR A 11 -6.24 -3.21 -15.11
C THR A 11 -5.87 -4.51 -14.40
N ARG A 12 -4.60 -4.91 -14.51
CA ARG A 12 -4.02 -5.98 -13.71
C ARG A 12 -3.28 -5.37 -12.53
N ILE A 13 -3.96 -5.31 -11.38
CA ILE A 13 -3.41 -4.73 -10.14
C ILE A 13 -2.13 -5.44 -9.66
N THR A 14 -1.93 -6.69 -10.06
CA THR A 14 -0.74 -7.50 -9.76
C THR A 14 0.40 -7.33 -10.77
N SER A 15 0.27 -6.42 -11.74
CA SER A 15 1.32 -6.13 -12.72
C SER A 15 2.48 -5.35 -12.09
N ASN A 16 3.66 -5.48 -12.67
CA ASN A 16 4.87 -4.74 -12.25
C ASN A 16 5.00 -3.42 -13.03
N ILE A 17 3.87 -2.87 -13.48
CA ILE A 17 3.84 -1.57 -14.18
C ILE A 17 4.11 -0.49 -13.13
N GLU A 18 5.01 0.42 -13.48
CA GLU A 18 5.30 1.61 -12.69
C GLU A 18 4.11 2.59 -12.78
N MET A 19 3.69 3.09 -11.63
CA MET A 19 2.56 4.00 -11.47
C MET A 19 3.06 5.34 -10.95
N ASP A 20 2.76 6.40 -11.68
CA ASP A 20 3.04 7.76 -11.27
C ASP A 20 2.06 8.19 -10.16
N VAL A 21 2.61 8.65 -9.04
CA VAL A 21 1.85 9.25 -7.95
C VAL A 21 1.89 10.76 -8.11
N LEU A 22 0.72 11.34 -8.31
CA LEU A 22 0.50 12.77 -8.51
C LEU A 22 0.13 13.42 -7.18
N ASN A 23 0.65 14.61 -6.90
CA ASN A 23 0.20 15.44 -5.80
C ASN A 23 -1.09 16.22 -6.16
N GLU A 24 -1.56 17.07 -5.25
CA GLU A 24 -2.73 17.92 -5.44
C GLU A 24 -2.63 18.93 -6.60
N GLU A 25 -1.41 19.26 -7.04
CA GLU A 25 -1.14 20.13 -8.20
C GLU A 25 -1.08 19.34 -9.52
N GLY A 26 -1.19 18.01 -9.48
CA GLY A 26 -1.03 17.14 -10.64
C GLY A 26 0.42 16.93 -11.07
N LYS A 27 1.40 17.24 -10.21
CA LYS A 27 2.82 16.95 -10.47
C LYS A 27 3.15 15.54 -9.99
N VAL A 28 3.94 14.81 -10.78
CA VAL A 28 4.49 13.52 -10.36
C VAL A 28 5.52 13.77 -9.27
N VAL A 29 5.30 13.16 -8.10
CA VAL A 29 6.16 13.30 -6.92
C VAL A 29 6.81 11.99 -6.51
N TYR A 30 6.14 10.87 -6.80
CA TYR A 30 6.66 9.53 -6.57
C TYR A 30 6.36 8.60 -7.73
N SER A 31 7.12 7.53 -7.80
CA SER A 31 6.83 6.36 -8.61
C SER A 31 6.60 5.16 -7.70
N LEU A 32 5.52 4.42 -7.95
CA LEU A 32 5.09 3.24 -7.20
C LEU A 32 5.08 2.01 -8.11
N GLN A 33 5.70 0.91 -7.67
CA GLN A 33 5.72 -0.31 -8.48
C GLN A 33 5.71 -1.57 -7.63
N LYS A 34 5.07 -2.62 -8.16
CA LYS A 34 5.27 -3.99 -7.67
C LYS A 34 6.57 -4.55 -8.27
N TYR A 35 7.30 -5.35 -7.49
CA TYR A 35 8.52 -6.00 -7.97
C TYR A 35 8.70 -7.43 -7.42
N HIS A 36 9.62 -8.17 -8.04
CA HIS A 36 10.09 -9.46 -7.56
C HIS A 36 11.52 -9.31 -7.03
N ARG A 37 11.80 -9.84 -5.85
CA ARG A 37 13.15 -9.77 -5.25
C ARG A 37 14.18 -10.54 -6.08
N ASN A 38 13.76 -11.64 -6.70
CA ASN A 38 14.64 -12.53 -7.45
C ASN A 38 13.89 -13.26 -8.57
N ILE A 39 14.66 -13.96 -9.41
CA ILE A 39 14.12 -14.67 -10.57
C ILE A 39 13.18 -15.82 -10.19
N TRP A 40 13.39 -16.45 -9.03
CA TRP A 40 12.51 -17.52 -8.53
C TRP A 40 11.12 -16.99 -8.22
N GLN A 41 11.01 -15.85 -7.53
CA GLN A 41 9.73 -15.19 -7.31
C GLN A 41 9.04 -14.83 -8.63
N LYS A 42 9.81 -14.34 -9.62
CA LYS A 42 9.27 -14.02 -10.95
C LYS A 42 8.70 -15.27 -11.64
N LEU A 43 9.40 -16.40 -11.58
CA LEU A 43 8.94 -17.67 -12.14
C LEU A 43 7.71 -18.21 -11.41
N LEU A 44 7.71 -18.21 -10.08
CA LEU A 44 6.58 -18.67 -9.27
C LEU A 44 5.34 -17.80 -9.48
N ALA A 45 5.51 -16.49 -9.67
CA ALA A 45 4.41 -15.55 -9.92
C ALA A 45 3.67 -15.80 -11.24
N LEU A 46 4.28 -16.51 -12.20
CA LEU A 46 3.59 -16.94 -13.43
C LEU A 46 2.48 -17.95 -13.13
N HIS A 47 2.67 -18.79 -12.12
CA HIS A 47 1.71 -19.81 -11.70
C HIS A 47 0.83 -19.33 -10.52
N PHE A 48 1.38 -18.47 -9.66
CA PHE A 48 0.72 -17.98 -8.44
C PHE A 48 0.78 -16.45 -8.39
N THR A 49 -0.10 -15.79 -9.14
CA THR A 49 -0.04 -14.33 -9.37
C THR A 49 -0.22 -13.46 -8.11
N THR A 50 -0.74 -14.05 -7.03
CA THR A 50 -0.96 -13.42 -5.72
C THR A 50 0.08 -13.82 -4.67
N TRP A 51 1.04 -14.68 -5.02
CA TRP A 51 2.14 -15.04 -4.12
C TRP A 51 3.28 -14.03 -4.30
N PHE A 52 3.90 -13.64 -3.19
CA PHE A 52 5.02 -12.70 -3.12
C PHE A 52 4.65 -11.31 -3.64
N ILE A 53 4.04 -10.52 -2.76
CA ILE A 53 3.68 -9.14 -3.04
C ILE A 53 4.74 -8.25 -2.41
N ASN A 54 5.61 -7.68 -3.25
CA ASN A 54 6.57 -6.68 -2.83
C ASN A 54 6.31 -5.40 -3.61
N ILE A 55 6.43 -4.26 -2.93
CA ILE A 55 6.14 -2.94 -3.47
C ILE A 55 7.30 -2.01 -3.11
N SER A 56 7.70 -1.17 -4.05
CA SER A 56 8.69 -0.11 -3.81
C SER A 56 8.10 1.22 -4.24
N ILE A 57 8.43 2.27 -3.49
CA ILE A 57 8.17 3.66 -3.87
C ILE A 57 9.49 4.42 -4.00
N LYS A 58 9.62 5.22 -5.06
CA LYS A 58 10.81 5.99 -5.39
C LYS A 58 10.48 7.46 -5.55
N ASN A 59 11.46 8.31 -5.31
CA ASN A 59 11.38 9.73 -5.69
C ASN A 59 11.62 9.90 -7.21
N MET A 60 11.46 11.12 -7.70
CA MET A 60 11.67 11.45 -9.12
C MET A 60 13.12 11.33 -9.60
N GLU A 61 14.08 11.24 -8.69
CA GLU A 61 15.49 10.99 -9.00
C GLU A 61 15.79 9.49 -9.15
N GLY A 62 14.79 8.63 -8.91
CA GLY A 62 14.92 7.17 -8.94
C GLY A 62 15.48 6.58 -7.64
N SER A 63 15.75 7.40 -6.63
CA SER A 63 16.15 6.95 -5.30
C SER A 63 14.95 6.30 -4.61
N GLU A 64 15.20 5.12 -4.06
CA GLU A 64 14.18 4.35 -3.38
C GLU A 64 13.96 4.89 -1.96
N LEU A 65 12.69 5.19 -1.65
CA LEU A 65 12.30 5.76 -0.37
C LEU A 65 11.82 4.66 0.59
N GLU A 66 10.92 3.81 0.11
CA GLU A 66 10.33 2.73 0.92
C GLU A 66 10.17 1.44 0.10
N LYS A 67 10.30 0.31 0.80
CA LYS A 67 10.03 -1.03 0.28
C LYS A 67 9.17 -1.80 1.26
N VAL A 68 8.13 -2.43 0.76
CA VAL A 68 7.37 -3.44 1.49
C VAL A 68 7.65 -4.79 0.86
N GLU A 69 8.02 -5.77 1.68
CA GLU A 69 8.42 -7.06 1.19
C GLU A 69 7.80 -8.23 1.95
N ASP A 70 7.35 -9.24 1.23
CA ASP A 70 6.76 -10.45 1.83
C ASP A 70 7.81 -11.23 2.62
N ILE A 71 7.49 -11.62 3.86
CA ILE A 71 8.41 -12.36 4.74
C ILE A 71 8.12 -13.87 4.83
N GLY A 72 7.21 -14.41 4.02
CA GLY A 72 7.11 -15.85 3.75
C GLY A 72 6.66 -16.74 4.91
N VAL A 73 5.98 -16.19 5.92
CA VAL A 73 5.50 -16.96 7.08
C VAL A 73 4.06 -17.43 6.87
N ALA A 74 3.61 -18.48 7.57
CA ALA A 74 2.23 -19.03 7.51
C ALA A 74 1.10 -18.02 7.77
N LYS A 75 1.41 -16.79 8.20
CA LYS A 75 0.52 -15.64 8.22
C LYS A 75 1.03 -14.63 7.19
N ARG A 76 0.15 -14.12 6.32
CA ARG A 76 0.47 -13.06 5.35
C ARG A 76 1.03 -11.84 6.10
N LYS A 77 2.35 -11.68 6.01
CA LYS A 77 3.11 -10.64 6.70
C LYS A 77 4.09 -10.02 5.74
N TRP A 78 4.32 -8.73 5.91
CA TRP A 78 5.29 -7.96 5.14
C TRP A 78 6.17 -7.13 6.04
N LEU A 79 7.39 -6.88 5.60
CA LEU A 79 8.35 -6.01 6.24
C LEU A 79 8.43 -4.73 5.42
N LEU A 80 8.04 -3.61 6.03
CA LEU A 80 8.26 -2.28 5.51
C LEU A 80 9.65 -1.80 5.96
N LYS A 81 10.45 -1.38 5.00
CA LYS A 81 11.79 -0.82 5.16
C LYS A 81 11.81 0.55 4.50
N GLY A 82 12.30 1.56 5.20
CA GLY A 82 12.38 2.92 4.69
C GLY A 82 13.76 3.53 4.75
N SER A 83 13.89 4.74 4.22
CA SER A 83 15.13 5.51 4.33
C SER A 83 15.33 5.98 5.78
N ALA A 84 16.49 5.66 6.36
CA ALA A 84 17.12 6.11 7.63
C ALA A 84 16.31 6.20 8.94
N ASN A 85 15.01 6.53 8.92
CA ASN A 85 14.18 6.85 10.09
C ASN A 85 12.95 5.95 10.25
N THR A 86 12.64 5.08 9.28
CA THR A 86 11.60 4.07 9.44
C THR A 86 12.25 2.83 10.01
N GLU A 87 12.11 2.58 11.32
CA GLU A 87 12.45 1.27 11.90
C GLU A 87 11.74 0.16 11.10
N GLU A 88 12.31 -1.05 11.03
CA GLU A 88 11.69 -2.11 10.25
C GLU A 88 10.29 -2.46 10.82
N LEU A 89 9.24 -2.14 10.05
CA LEU A 89 7.85 -2.32 10.49
C LEU A 89 7.27 -3.62 9.94
N VAL A 90 6.69 -4.44 10.82
CA VAL A 90 6.01 -5.67 10.41
C VAL A 90 4.51 -5.41 10.23
N LEU A 91 4.07 -5.49 8.98
CA LEU A 91 2.67 -5.41 8.58
C LEU A 91 2.06 -6.81 8.61
N THR A 92 0.97 -7.01 9.37
CA THR A 92 0.32 -8.32 9.52
C THR A 92 -1.13 -8.28 9.06
N ASP A 93 -1.48 -9.15 8.11
CA ASP A 93 -2.88 -9.39 7.75
C ASP A 93 -3.58 -10.15 8.89
N ILE A 94 -4.64 -9.55 9.41
CA ILE A 94 -5.50 -10.11 10.46
C ILE A 94 -6.97 -10.21 10.00
N SER A 95 -7.19 -10.23 8.69
CA SER A 95 -8.52 -10.32 8.08
C SER A 95 -9.28 -11.55 8.57
N LYS A 96 -10.59 -11.38 8.79
CA LYS A 96 -11.45 -12.48 9.26
C LYS A 96 -11.70 -13.49 8.14
N PHE A 97 -11.85 -14.76 8.51
CA PHE A 97 -12.06 -15.90 7.60
C PHE A 97 -13.24 -15.75 6.60
N LYS A 98 -14.19 -14.84 6.87
CA LYS A 98 -15.34 -14.56 6.00
C LYS A 98 -15.13 -13.39 5.02
N MET A 99 -13.95 -12.76 5.01
CA MET A 99 -13.58 -11.65 4.10
C MET A 99 -14.56 -10.46 4.09
N THR A 100 -15.45 -10.35 5.09
CA THR A 100 -16.39 -9.23 5.23
C THR A 100 -15.67 -7.90 5.43
N GLU A 101 -14.47 -7.99 5.99
CA GLU A 101 -13.58 -6.88 6.29
C GLU A 101 -12.14 -7.36 6.18
N ARG A 102 -11.36 -6.63 5.37
CA ARG A 102 -9.92 -6.81 5.22
C ARG A 102 -9.22 -5.88 6.19
N ILE A 103 -8.23 -6.38 6.92
CA ILE A 103 -7.54 -5.65 7.98
C ILE A 103 -6.05 -5.97 7.96
N LEU A 104 -5.23 -4.92 7.89
CA LEU A 104 -3.79 -4.98 8.07
C LEU A 104 -3.41 -4.20 9.32
N GLN A 105 -2.64 -4.82 10.21
CA GLN A 105 -2.25 -4.24 11.49
C GLN A 105 -0.72 -4.13 11.62
N PHE A 106 -0.26 -3.05 12.23
CA PHE A 106 1.15 -2.83 12.57
C PHE A 106 1.28 -1.83 13.74
N ASN A 107 2.50 -1.66 14.26
CA ASN A 107 2.79 -0.75 15.38
C ASN A 107 3.95 0.18 15.00
N VAL A 108 3.83 1.47 15.32
CA VAL A 108 4.90 2.47 15.13
C VAL A 108 5.00 3.29 16.41
N ASP A 109 6.20 3.38 17.01
CA ASP A 109 6.46 4.12 18.24
C ASP A 109 5.49 3.80 19.40
N GLY A 110 5.12 2.51 19.55
CA GLY A 110 4.18 2.05 20.57
C GLY A 110 2.71 2.30 20.24
N LYS A 111 2.38 2.99 19.14
CA LYS A 111 1.00 3.21 18.69
C LYS A 111 0.54 2.13 17.73
N ASN A 112 -0.71 1.71 17.87
CA ASN A 112 -1.30 0.70 16.98
C ASN A 112 -1.90 1.36 15.74
N TYR A 113 -1.58 0.84 14.57
CA TYR A 113 -2.14 1.27 13.30
C TYR A 113 -2.92 0.15 12.63
N ILE A 114 -4.03 0.53 12.00
CA ILE A 114 -4.91 -0.41 11.30
C ILE A 114 -5.29 0.17 9.94
N VAL A 115 -5.06 -0.58 8.86
CA VAL A 115 -5.69 -0.33 7.56
C VAL A 115 -6.88 -1.26 7.42
N SER A 116 -8.04 -0.74 7.03
CA SER A 116 -9.22 -1.56 6.84
C SER A 116 -10.07 -1.15 5.63
N LYS A 117 -10.72 -2.14 5.03
CA LYS A 117 -11.72 -1.98 3.96
C LYS A 117 -12.81 -3.02 4.14
N LYS A 118 -14.06 -2.56 4.21
CA LYS A 118 -15.24 -3.43 4.21
C LYS A 118 -15.56 -3.84 2.78
N ALA A 119 -16.03 -5.08 2.59
CA ALA A 119 -16.19 -5.69 1.26
C ALA A 119 -17.01 -4.85 0.25
N ASN A 120 -18.00 -4.08 0.72
CA ASN A 120 -18.89 -3.29 -0.12
C ASN A 120 -18.55 -1.80 -0.16
N THR A 121 -17.35 -1.43 0.30
CA THR A 121 -16.89 -0.04 0.33
C THR A 121 -15.78 0.19 -0.67
N LYS A 122 -15.78 1.36 -1.30
CA LYS A 122 -14.68 1.84 -2.15
C LYS A 122 -13.57 2.52 -1.36
N GLN A 123 -13.70 2.54 -0.03
CA GLN A 123 -12.83 3.27 0.86
C GLN A 123 -11.96 2.30 1.66
N THR A 124 -10.67 2.59 1.67
CA THR A 124 -9.68 1.99 2.54
C THR A 124 -9.27 3.07 3.53
N ILE A 125 -9.33 2.78 4.82
CA ILE A 125 -9.05 3.77 5.86
C ILE A 125 -7.90 3.28 6.71
N LEU A 126 -6.90 4.14 6.89
CA LEU A 126 -5.81 3.98 7.84
C LEU A 126 -6.17 4.72 9.13
N TYR A 127 -6.11 3.99 10.23
CA TYR A 127 -6.37 4.47 11.57
C TYR A 127 -5.08 4.48 12.40
N GLU A 128 -4.90 5.53 13.20
CA GLU A 128 -4.00 5.53 14.34
C GLU A 128 -4.86 5.32 15.61
N ASN A 129 -4.68 4.20 16.29
CA ASN A 129 -5.56 3.72 17.37
C ASN A 129 -7.03 3.58 16.93
N SER A 130 -7.82 4.63 17.11
CA SER A 130 -9.24 4.69 16.69
C SER A 130 -9.56 5.91 15.82
N ASP A 131 -8.56 6.77 15.59
CA ASP A 131 -8.70 7.96 14.78
C ASP A 131 -8.37 7.64 13.33
N ALA A 132 -9.30 7.93 12.41
CA ALA A 132 -8.98 7.92 10.99
C ALA A 132 -7.94 9.02 10.71
N ILE A 133 -6.83 8.65 10.08
CA ILE A 133 -5.75 9.59 9.71
C ILE A 133 -5.59 9.71 8.20
N VAL A 134 -5.87 8.65 7.45
CA VAL A 134 -5.82 8.66 5.98
C VAL A 134 -6.99 7.87 5.42
N ILE A 135 -7.61 8.41 4.37
CA ILE A 135 -8.68 7.76 3.62
C ILE A 135 -8.20 7.62 2.19
N MET A 136 -8.32 6.42 1.62
CA MET A 136 -8.13 6.18 0.20
C MET A 136 -9.47 5.80 -0.43
N GLU A 137 -9.84 6.48 -1.51
CA GLU A 137 -11.09 6.22 -2.25
C GLU A 137 -10.82 5.82 -3.69
N GLU A 138 -11.46 4.72 -4.11
CA GLU A 138 -11.37 4.17 -5.46
C GLU A 138 -12.47 4.75 -6.37
N SER A 139 -12.10 5.33 -7.52
CA SER A 139 -13.02 6.04 -8.41
C SER A 139 -14.12 5.16 -9.03
N GLY A 140 -13.90 3.85 -9.21
CA GLY A 140 -14.84 3.00 -9.93
C GLY A 140 -14.45 1.54 -10.02
N LYS A 141 -15.36 0.71 -10.58
CA LYS A 141 -15.13 -0.74 -10.77
C LYS A 141 -14.47 -1.08 -12.12
N PHE A 142 -14.49 -0.15 -13.08
CA PHE A 142 -13.96 -0.36 -14.42
C PHE A 142 -12.62 0.35 -14.61
N PRO A 143 -11.63 -0.29 -15.26
CA PRO A 143 -10.40 0.38 -15.67
C PRO A 143 -10.67 1.54 -16.63
N LEU A 144 -9.93 2.65 -16.56
CA LEU A 144 -8.85 2.95 -15.61
C LEU A 144 -9.41 3.39 -14.25
N ARG A 145 -8.98 2.71 -13.19
CA ARG A 145 -9.38 3.02 -11.82
C ARG A 145 -8.36 3.98 -11.22
N LYS A 146 -8.82 4.95 -10.44
CA LYS A 146 -7.96 5.89 -9.71
C LYS A 146 -8.12 5.68 -8.23
N ASN A 147 -7.00 5.69 -7.52
CA ASN A 147 -7.00 5.80 -6.07
C ASN A 147 -6.71 7.26 -5.72
N TYR A 148 -7.60 7.86 -4.93
CA TYR A 148 -7.43 9.19 -4.35
C TYR A 148 -7.12 9.02 -2.86
N ILE A 149 -6.06 9.67 -2.37
CA ILE A 149 -5.62 9.61 -0.99
C ILE A 149 -5.85 10.97 -0.33
N TYR A 150 -6.45 10.93 0.85
CA TYR A 150 -6.81 12.08 1.68
C TYR A 150 -6.19 11.91 3.07
N PHE A 151 -5.29 12.80 3.47
CA PHE A 151 -4.77 12.91 4.82
C PHE A 151 -5.73 13.76 5.65
N VAL A 152 -6.54 13.10 6.48
CA VAL A 152 -7.52 13.80 7.35
C VAL A 152 -6.89 14.32 8.63
N LYS A 153 -5.72 13.80 9.01
CA LYS A 153 -4.87 14.24 10.12
C LYS A 153 -3.40 14.08 9.72
N GLU A 154 -2.52 14.82 10.39
CA GLU A 154 -1.08 14.66 10.22
C GLU A 154 -0.64 13.25 10.60
N SER A 155 0.10 12.60 9.70
CA SER A 155 0.64 11.26 9.89
C SER A 155 2.04 11.34 10.49
N ARG A 156 2.34 10.46 11.45
CA ARG A 156 3.70 10.28 11.98
C ARG A 156 4.62 9.53 11.01
N MET A 157 4.04 8.78 10.08
CA MET A 157 4.76 8.10 9.02
C MET A 157 4.93 9.05 7.83
N PRO A 158 6.07 8.96 7.10
CA PRO A 158 6.22 9.69 5.86
C PRO A 158 5.15 9.28 4.85
N GLU A 159 4.73 10.23 4.01
CA GLU A 159 3.66 10.02 3.02
C GLU A 159 3.98 8.85 2.07
N SER A 160 5.26 8.70 1.71
CA SER A 160 5.75 7.57 0.91
C SER A 160 5.43 6.21 1.55
N ALA A 161 5.62 6.07 2.86
CA ALA A 161 5.33 4.84 3.59
C ALA A 161 3.83 4.57 3.62
N VAL A 162 3.02 5.60 3.87
CA VAL A 162 1.55 5.50 3.86
C VAL A 162 1.04 5.03 2.50
N ILE A 163 1.50 5.65 1.40
CA ILE A 163 1.10 5.29 0.04
C ILE A 163 1.50 3.84 -0.27
N CYS A 164 2.72 3.44 0.13
CA CYS A 164 3.21 2.09 -0.06
C CYS A 164 2.36 1.05 0.69
N ILE A 165 2.01 1.32 1.96
CA ILE A 165 1.14 0.47 2.78
C ILE A 165 -0.27 0.35 2.18
N LEU A 166 -0.87 1.46 1.75
CA LEU A 166 -2.20 1.47 1.16
C LEU A 166 -2.25 0.66 -0.13
N HIS A 167 -1.21 0.76 -0.96
CA HIS A 167 -1.13 -0.02 -2.18
C HIS A 167 -0.90 -1.51 -1.92
N LEU A 168 -0.06 -1.86 -0.92
CA LEU A 168 0.06 -3.24 -0.43
C LEU A 168 -1.29 -3.81 -0.06
N PHE A 169 -2.05 -3.04 0.73
CA PHE A 169 -3.34 -3.46 1.21
C PHE A 169 -4.31 -3.77 0.05
N GLU A 170 -4.34 -2.96 -1.01
CA GLU A 170 -5.22 -3.23 -2.15
C GLU A 170 -4.84 -4.49 -2.94
N ILE A 171 -3.56 -4.86 -2.97
CA ILE A 171 -3.07 -5.99 -3.78
C ILE A 171 -3.02 -7.30 -2.97
N GLY A 172 -2.63 -7.24 -1.69
CA GLY A 172 -2.17 -8.42 -0.94
C GLY A 172 -2.93 -8.80 0.30
N VAL A 173 -3.79 -7.90 0.80
CA VAL A 173 -4.70 -8.15 1.92
C VAL A 173 -6.08 -8.40 1.34
#